data_AF-A0A5D2XR02-F1
#
_entry.id   AF-A0A5D2XR02-F1
#
_cell.length_a   1.000
_cell.length_b   1.000
_cell.length_c   1.000
_cell.angle_alpha   90.00
_cell.angle_beta   90.00
_cell.angle_gamma   90.00
#
_symmetry.space_group_name_H-M   'P 1'
#
loop_
_entity.id
_entity.type
_entity.pdbx_description
1 polymer ?
#
loop_
_entity_poly.entity_id
_entity_poly.type
_entity_poly.pdbx_seq_one_letter_code
_entity_poly.pdbx_strand_id
1 'polypeptide(L)'
;MDMPQVIPVCYCGNPAKLNTSWSNDNPSRRFFGCKKFGSGFRKPCRFFSWFDPTLTPRLRVVLLGLLKKVKTLEDARKRERRTWFLVLVIVIVLLFSKP
;
A
#
# COMPACT_ATOMS: atom_id res chain seq x y z
N MET A 1 6.91 -16.37 -15.24
CA MET A 1 6.41 -16.55 -13.86
C MET A 1 7.32 -15.76 -12.95
N ASP A 2 6.81 -14.79 -12.21
CA ASP A 2 7.62 -14.05 -11.24
C ASP A 2 8.04 -15.00 -10.11
N MET A 3 9.34 -15.26 -10.04
CA MET A 3 9.96 -16.08 -9.01
C MET A 3 10.12 -15.26 -7.73
N PRO A 4 9.80 -15.79 -6.54
CA PRO A 4 10.03 -15.08 -5.30
C PRO A 4 11.52 -14.85 -5.08
N GLN A 5 11.90 -13.58 -4.93
CA GLN A 5 13.28 -13.17 -4.64
C GLN A 5 13.73 -13.63 -3.24
N VAL A 6 12.78 -13.77 -2.30
CA VAL A 6 13.00 -14.24 -0.94
C VAL A 6 11.89 -15.21 -0.56
N ILE A 7 12.26 -16.37 -0.03
CA ILE A 7 11.32 -17.36 0.52
C ILE A 7 11.34 -17.22 2.05
N PRO A 8 10.24 -16.80 2.69
CA PRO A 8 10.20 -16.65 4.13
C PRO A 8 10.23 -18.01 4.84
N VAL A 9 10.75 -18.01 6.06
CA VAL A 9 10.78 -19.18 6.94
C VAL A 9 9.54 -19.18 7.84
N CYS A 10 8.84 -20.31 7.90
CA CYS A 10 7.68 -20.46 8.77
C CYS A 10 8.08 -20.66 10.24
N TYR A 11 7.11 -20.62 11.15
CA TYR A 11 7.35 -20.82 12.60
C TYR A 11 7.91 -22.19 12.97
N CYS A 12 7.97 -23.15 12.05
CA CYS A 12 8.64 -24.43 12.25
C CYS A 12 10.12 -24.43 11.85
N GLY A 13 10.68 -23.29 11.43
CA GLY A 13 12.05 -23.19 10.92
C GLY A 13 12.24 -23.66 9.47
N ASN A 14 11.15 -24.00 8.76
CA ASN A 14 11.21 -24.50 7.38
C ASN A 14 10.84 -23.41 6.35
N PRO A 15 11.38 -23.45 5.12
CA PRO A 15 10.93 -22.59 4.03
C PRO A 15 9.42 -22.72 3.78
N ALA A 16 8.73 -21.58 3.72
CA ALA A 16 7.31 -21.54 3.44
C ALA A 16 7.02 -21.86 1.97
N LYS A 17 5.85 -22.45 1.70
CA LYS A 17 5.37 -22.77 0.36
C LYS A 17 4.58 -21.59 -0.19
N LEU A 18 4.86 -21.21 -1.43
CA LEU A 18 4.05 -20.24 -2.17
C LEU A 18 2.78 -20.94 -2.71
N ASN A 19 1.62 -20.42 -2.32
CA ASN A 19 0.30 -20.92 -2.71
C ASN A 19 -0.50 -19.80 -3.39
N THR A 20 -1.57 -20.18 -4.08
CA THR A 20 -2.54 -19.27 -4.69
C THR A 20 -3.87 -19.44 -3.95
N SER A 21 -4.49 -18.33 -3.58
CA SER A 21 -5.80 -18.29 -2.95
C SER A 21 -6.89 -18.54 -4.00
N TRP A 22 -7.84 -19.39 -3.62
CA TRP A 22 -9.03 -19.74 -4.40
C TRP A 22 -10.32 -19.25 -3.75
N SER A 23 -10.23 -18.44 -2.68
CA SER A 23 -11.41 -17.84 -2.04
C SER A 23 -12.00 -16.74 -2.92
N ASN A 24 -13.31 -16.57 -2.89
CA ASN A 24 -14.02 -15.49 -3.59
C ASN A 24 -13.55 -14.09 -3.17
N ASP A 25 -13.12 -13.90 -1.92
CA ASP A 25 -12.64 -12.61 -1.42
C ASP A 25 -11.23 -12.25 -1.91
N ASN A 26 -10.43 -13.24 -2.31
CA ASN A 26 -9.03 -13.09 -2.71
C ASN A 26 -8.64 -14.02 -3.87
N PRO A 27 -9.36 -13.97 -5.01
CA PRO A 27 -9.10 -14.88 -6.11
C PRO A 27 -7.72 -14.62 -6.69
N SER A 28 -6.99 -15.69 -6.99
CA SER A 28 -5.66 -15.67 -7.63
C SER A 28 -4.55 -14.96 -6.84
N ARG A 29 -4.83 -14.44 -5.64
CA ARG A 29 -3.83 -13.77 -4.80
C ARG A 29 -2.88 -14.81 -4.21
N ARG A 30 -1.58 -14.57 -4.31
CA ARG A 30 -0.56 -15.53 -3.84
C ARG A 30 -0.12 -15.22 -2.41
N PHE A 31 0.21 -16.26 -1.64
CA PHE A 31 0.66 -16.15 -0.26
C PHE A 31 1.63 -17.28 0.09
N PHE A 32 2.51 -17.03 1.06
CA PHE A 32 3.35 -18.03 1.68
C PHE A 32 2.65 -18.67 2.88
N GLY A 33 2.64 -19.99 2.92
CA GLY A 33 2.09 -20.77 4.03
C GLY A 33 2.99 -21.93 4.44
N CYS A 34 2.88 -22.38 5.70
CA CYS A 34 3.57 -23.59 6.12
C CYS A 34 2.99 -24.82 5.42
N LYS A 35 3.83 -25.82 5.11
CA LYS A 35 3.35 -27.14 4.62
C LYS A 35 2.48 -27.88 5.65
N LYS A 36 2.59 -27.53 6.94
CA LYS A 36 1.77 -28.06 8.03
C LYS A 36 0.50 -27.23 8.28
N PHE A 37 0.12 -26.37 7.34
CA PHE A 37 -1.13 -25.62 7.41
C PHE A 37 -2.30 -26.53 7.02
N GLY A 38 -3.38 -26.55 7.82
CA GLY A 38 -4.61 -27.29 7.53
C GLY A 38 -4.51 -28.82 7.55
N SER A 39 -3.32 -29.38 7.78
CA SER A 39 -3.13 -30.81 7.91
C SER A 39 -3.51 -31.24 9.32
N GLY A 40 -4.15 -32.41 9.48
CA GLY A 40 -4.62 -32.99 10.76
C GLY A 40 -3.53 -33.31 11.79
N PHE A 41 -2.41 -32.59 11.75
CA PHE A 41 -1.36 -32.59 12.75
C PHE A 41 -1.90 -32.01 14.05
N ARG A 42 -1.46 -32.59 15.17
CA ARG A 42 -1.83 -32.14 16.53
C ARG A 42 -1.53 -30.66 16.79
N LYS A 43 -0.55 -30.07 16.08
CA LYS A 43 -0.18 -28.64 16.16
C LYS A 43 0.07 -28.07 14.76
N PRO A 44 -0.96 -27.55 14.07
CA PRO A 44 -0.80 -26.96 12.75
C PRO A 44 -0.05 -25.63 12.85
N CYS A 45 0.87 -25.39 11.91
CA CYS A 45 1.61 -24.13 11.85
C CYS A 45 0.78 -23.11 11.05
N ARG A 46 0.38 -22.02 11.71
CA ARG A 46 -0.45 -20.96 11.15
C ARG A 46 0.36 -19.81 10.53
N PHE A 47 1.59 -20.09 10.09
CA PHE A 47 2.37 -19.10 9.36
C PHE A 47 1.67 -18.71 8.06
N PHE A 48 1.54 -17.41 7.84
CA PHE A 48 0.92 -16.81 6.66
C PHE A 48 1.63 -15.48 6.34
N SER A 49 1.93 -15.25 5.06
CA SER A 49 2.40 -13.94 4.57
C SER A 49 1.93 -13.75 3.14
N TRP A 50 1.48 -12.55 2.78
CA TRP A 50 1.18 -12.26 1.37
C TRP A 50 2.45 -12.32 0.52
N PHE A 51 2.29 -12.76 -0.74
CA PHE A 51 3.35 -12.66 -1.74
C PHE A 51 3.12 -11.38 -2.54
N ASP A 52 4.02 -10.42 -2.34
CA ASP A 52 4.06 -9.20 -3.13
C ASP A 52 5.16 -9.36 -4.21
N PRO A 53 4.78 -9.47 -5.51
CA PRO A 53 5.76 -9.54 -6.56
C PRO A 53 6.56 -8.25 -6.62
N THR A 54 7.83 -8.36 -7.04
CA THR A 54 8.63 -7.18 -7.33
C THR A 54 7.93 -6.35 -8.40
N LEU A 55 7.77 -5.05 -8.15
CA LEU A 55 7.21 -4.13 -9.15
C LEU A 55 8.01 -4.24 -10.44
N THR A 56 7.33 -4.49 -11.55
CA THR A 56 7.95 -4.47 -12.87
C THR A 56 8.51 -3.07 -13.15
N PRO A 57 9.59 -2.91 -13.95
CA PRO A 57 10.14 -1.60 -14.28
C PRO A 57 9.08 -0.62 -14.80
N ARG A 58 8.17 -1.12 -15.66
CA ARG A 58 7.05 -0.34 -16.20
C ARG A 58 6.10 0.13 -15.10
N LEU A 59 5.67 -0.78 -14.21
CA LEU A 59 4.75 -0.43 -13.13
C LEU A 59 5.40 0.56 -12.16
N ARG A 60 6.70 0.41 -11.86
CA ARG A 60 7.45 1.34 -11.01
C ARG A 60 7.45 2.76 -11.58
N VAL A 61 7.72 2.92 -12.88
CA VAL A 61 7.70 4.24 -13.53
C VAL A 61 6.31 4.89 -13.44
N VAL A 62 5.26 4.11 -13.72
CA VAL A 62 3.87 4.60 -13.63
C VAL A 62 3.53 5.01 -12.20
N LEU A 63 3.83 4.17 -11.20
CA LEU A 63 3.55 4.44 -9.79
C LEU A 63 4.26 5.70 -9.31
N LEU A 64 5.56 5.84 -9.60
CA LEU A 64 6.33 7.04 -9.24
C LEU A 64 5.80 8.30 -9.94
N GLY A 65 5.40 8.18 -11.21
CA GLY A 65 4.78 9.28 -11.95
C GLY A 65 3.46 9.73 -11.34
N LEU A 66 2.61 8.79 -10.92
CA LEU A 66 1.34 9.07 -10.24
C LEU A 66 1.58 9.72 -8.87
N LEU A 67 2.50 9.18 -8.06
CA LEU A 67 2.85 9.76 -6.75
C LEU A 67 3.34 11.21 -6.90
N LYS A 68 4.18 11.48 -7.91
CA LYS A 68 4.63 12.84 -8.20
C LYS A 68 3.47 13.77 -8.55
N LYS A 69 2.52 13.32 -9.38
CA LYS A 69 1.33 14.10 -9.74
C LYS A 69 0.45 14.38 -8.52
N VAL A 70 0.18 13.38 -7.68
CA VAL A 70 -0.60 13.55 -6.45
C VAL A 70 0.03 14.61 -5.56
N LYS A 71 1.35 14.53 -5.31
CA LYS A 71 2.07 15.53 -4.51
C LYS A 71 1.94 16.94 -5.08
N THR A 72 2.13 17.10 -6.40
CA THR A 72 1.97 18.40 -7.07
C THR A 72 0.56 18.97 -6.88
N LEU A 73 -0.48 18.14 -6.99
CA LEU A 73 -1.87 18.56 -6.81
C LEU A 73 -2.17 18.93 -5.35
N GLU A 74 -1.65 18.17 -4.39
CA GLU A 74 -1.78 18.47 -2.96
C GLU A 74 -1.08 19.79 -2.60
N ASP A 75 0.12 20.02 -3.13
CA ASP A 75 0.85 21.28 -2.94
C ASP A 75 0.11 22.47 -3.55
N ALA A 76 -0.45 22.32 -4.76
CA ALA A 76 -1.27 23.36 -5.39
C ALA A 76 -2.51 23.69 -4.56
N ARG A 77 -3.26 22.67 -4.11
CA ARG A 77 -4.43 22.83 -3.23
C ARG A 77 -4.06 23.51 -1.91
N LYS A 78 -2.90 23.18 -1.34
CA LYS A 78 -2.41 23.80 -0.10
C LYS A 78 -2.08 25.28 -0.29
N ARG A 79 -1.46 25.65 -1.42
CA ARG A 79 -1.20 27.06 -1.78
C ARG A 79 -2.50 27.82 -1.96
N GLU A 80 -3.44 27.27 -2.72
CA GLU A 80 -4.77 27.86 -2.91
C GLU A 80 -5.46 28.12 -1.58
N ARG A 81 -5.52 27.12 -0.68
CA ARG A 81 -6.08 27.29 0.66
C ARG A 81 -5.39 28.41 1.44
N ARG A 82 -4.05 28.50 1.39
CA ARG A 82 -3.30 29.55 2.07
C ARG A 82 -3.61 30.93 1.48
N THR A 83 -3.66 31.05 0.16
CA THR A 83 -4.02 32.30 -0.53
C THR A 83 -5.42 32.74 -0.16
N TRP A 84 -6.41 31.85 -0.22
CA TRP A 84 -7.79 32.17 0.18
C TRP A 84 -7.93 32.55 1.64
N PHE A 85 -7.17 31.90 2.54
CA PHE A 85 -7.11 32.30 3.93
C PHE A 85 -6.56 33.72 4.10
N LEU A 86 -5.48 34.08 3.40
CA LEU A 86 -4.92 35.42 3.44
C LEU A 86 -5.88 36.47 2.86
N VAL A 87 -6.53 36.17 1.73
CA VAL A 87 -7.54 37.05 1.12
C VAL A 87 -8.71 37.28 2.10
N LEU A 88 -9.21 36.22 2.74
CA LEU A 88 -10.28 36.31 3.73
C LEU A 88 -9.88 37.23 4.90
N VAL A 89 -8.67 37.05 5.45
CA VAL A 89 -8.14 37.92 6.53
C VAL A 89 -8.05 39.38 6.07
N ILE A 90 -7.56 39.65 4.87
CA ILE A 90 -7.46 41.02 4.33
C ILE A 90 -8.85 41.66 4.18
N VAL A 91 -9.82 40.92 3.61
CA VAL A 91 -11.20 41.41 3.45
C VAL A 91 -11.83 41.74 4.81
N ILE A 92 -11.67 40.84 5.81
CA ILE A 92 -12.12 41.07 7.18
C ILE A 92 -11.51 42.36 7.73
N VAL A 93 -10.19 42.51 7.65
CA VAL A 93 -9.50 43.72 8.15
C VAL A 93 -10.05 44.98 7.49
N LEU A 94 -10.22 45.00 6.17
CA LEU A 94 -10.76 46.16 5.44
C LEU A 94 -12.20 46.52 5.83
N LEU A 95 -13.04 45.53 6.16
CA LEU A 95 -14.40 45.75 6.65
C LEU A 95 -14.42 46.38 8.05
N PHE A 96 -13.55 45.91 8.96
CA PHE A 96 -13.46 46.42 10.34
C PHE A 96 -12.61 47.69 10.48
N SER A 97 -11.81 48.02 9.47
CA SER A 97 -11.01 49.26 9.43
C SER A 97 -11.78 50.44 8.83
N LYS A 98 -12.98 50.21 8.29
CA LYS A 98 -13.85 51.28 7.80
C LYS A 98 -14.69 51.80 8.99
N PRO A 99 -14.60 53.09 9.35
CA PRO A 99 -15.37 53.68 10.46
C PRO A 99 -16.87 53.74 10.15
#